data_AF-A0A7S2PGM5-F1
#
_entry.id   AF-A0A7S2PGM5-F1
#
_cell.length_a   1.000
_cell.length_b   1.000
_cell.length_c   1.000
_cell.angle_alpha   90.00
_cell.angle_beta   90.00
_cell.angle_gamma   90.00
#
_symmetry.space_group_name_H-M   'P 1'
#
loop_
_entity.id
_entity.type
_entity.pdbx_description
1 polymer ?
#
loop_
_entity_poly.entity_id
_entity_poly.type
_entity_poly.pdbx_seq_one_letter_code
_entity_poly.pdbx_strand_id
1 'polypeptide(L)'
;HTLVMYGNAASAEVLTNSGVTEPAAIFVAYENHADVLSCTARLRNSFPKTPIYARAQTRGEALDLKSVGASEVIVESDELPRSAVALLKAERTKSWVDMVEPRSQQLSSQPLNMAAAAAAGVSPTEVDRLMELFECLDSSRTGKVDAQRLAMIMRRSNSGIVSDDEVEFMEAWIKNVVSSPVDVIGFCRIYALAPKEIQLALGDACIL
;
A
#
# COMPACT_ATOMS: atom_id res chain seq x y z
N HIS A 1 10.69 31.91 -14.51
CA HIS A 1 12.08 31.56 -14.84
C HIS A 1 12.42 30.27 -14.12
N THR A 2 12.90 29.25 -14.84
CA THR A 2 13.35 27.98 -14.27
C THR A 2 14.87 27.93 -14.40
N LEU A 3 15.57 27.66 -13.30
CA LEU A 3 17.03 27.57 -13.23
C LEU A 3 17.43 26.13 -12.91
N VAL A 4 18.39 25.59 -13.64
CA VAL A 4 18.93 24.24 -13.40
C VAL A 4 20.35 24.39 -12.88
N MET A 5 20.64 23.71 -11.78
CA MET A 5 21.95 23.71 -11.13
C MET A 5 22.50 22.29 -11.10
N TYR A 6 23.80 22.14 -11.31
CA TYR A 6 24.48 20.85 -11.28
C TYR A 6 25.26 20.71 -9.97
N GLY A 7 25.08 19.58 -9.31
CA GLY A 7 25.75 19.27 -8.05
C GLY A 7 25.04 18.17 -7.27
N ASN A 8 25.57 17.87 -6.08
CA ASN A 8 24.93 16.93 -5.17
C ASN A 8 23.81 17.63 -4.39
N ALA A 9 22.56 17.40 -4.78
CA ALA A 9 21.40 18.03 -4.14
C ALA A 9 21.13 17.53 -2.71
N ALA A 10 21.74 16.42 -2.28
CA ALA A 10 21.71 15.99 -0.88
C ALA A 10 22.63 16.82 0.05
N SER A 11 23.49 17.67 -0.54
CA SER A 11 24.36 18.57 0.23
C SER A 11 23.70 19.92 0.44
N ALA A 12 23.42 20.26 1.70
CA ALA A 12 22.86 21.57 2.04
C ALA A 12 23.79 22.73 1.65
N GLU A 13 25.12 22.55 1.72
CA GLU A 13 26.08 23.56 1.31
C GLU A 13 25.94 23.94 -0.17
N VAL A 14 25.64 22.97 -1.03
CA VAL A 14 25.43 23.21 -2.46
C VAL A 14 24.17 24.06 -2.68
N LEU A 15 23.13 23.83 -1.88
CA LEU A 15 21.88 24.59 -1.91
C LEU A 15 22.06 26.01 -1.34
N THR A 16 22.77 26.16 -0.22
CA THR A 16 23.00 27.49 0.38
C THR A 16 23.91 28.35 -0.49
N ASN A 17 24.95 27.76 -1.08
CA ASN A 17 25.86 28.47 -1.99
C ASN A 17 25.17 28.88 -3.29
N SER A 18 24.08 28.22 -3.65
CA SER A 18 23.25 28.61 -4.79
C SER A 18 22.14 29.60 -4.43
N GLY A 19 22.12 30.09 -3.18
CA GLY A 19 21.20 31.11 -2.69
C GLY A 19 19.91 30.55 -2.07
N VAL A 20 19.79 29.23 -1.91
CA VAL A 20 18.63 28.60 -1.28
C VAL A 20 18.87 28.49 0.23
N THR A 21 18.31 29.44 0.98
CA THR A 21 18.45 29.52 2.45
C THR A 21 17.17 29.13 3.19
N GLU A 22 16.02 29.64 2.73
CA GLU A 22 14.71 29.34 3.32
C GLU A 22 13.73 28.85 2.24
N PRO A 23 13.92 27.61 1.73
CA PRO A 23 13.03 27.05 0.74
C PRO A 23 11.63 26.87 1.32
N ALA A 24 10.60 27.28 0.56
CA ALA A 24 9.20 27.08 0.91
C ALA A 24 8.80 25.59 0.88
N ALA A 25 9.44 24.79 0.03
CA ALA A 25 9.27 23.35 -0.07
C ALA A 25 10.48 22.73 -0.76
N ILE A 26 10.73 21.44 -0.51
CA ILE A 26 11.74 20.65 -1.22
C ILE A 26 11.10 19.37 -1.76
N PHE A 27 11.37 19.07 -3.03
CA PHE A 27 10.96 17.83 -3.68
C PHE A 27 12.20 16.96 -3.93
N VAL A 28 12.17 15.72 -3.44
CA VAL A 28 13.24 14.72 -3.63
C VAL A 28 12.70 13.61 -4.52
N ALA A 29 13.27 13.50 -5.73
CA ALA A 29 12.76 12.62 -6.78
C ALA A 29 13.88 11.81 -7.47
N TYR A 30 14.89 11.37 -6.70
CA TYR A 30 15.87 10.43 -7.22
C TYR A 30 15.22 9.12 -7.67
N GLU A 31 15.93 8.39 -8.54
CA GLU A 31 15.47 7.09 -9.03
C GLU A 31 15.63 6.01 -7.96
N ASN A 32 16.79 5.94 -7.31
CA ASN A 32 17.07 4.94 -6.28
C ASN A 32 16.52 5.36 -4.92
N HIS A 33 15.85 4.43 -4.23
CA HIS A 33 15.33 4.66 -2.88
C HIS A 33 16.40 5.10 -1.87
N ALA A 34 17.58 4.47 -1.89
CA ALA A 34 18.67 4.81 -0.98
C ALA A 34 19.13 6.28 -1.12
N ASP A 35 19.12 6.82 -2.34
CA ASP A 35 19.47 8.22 -2.61
C ASP A 35 18.40 9.16 -2.10
N VAL A 36 17.11 8.81 -2.27
CA VAL A 36 15.99 9.57 -1.70
C VAL A 36 16.10 9.59 -0.17
N LEU A 37 16.27 8.43 0.46
CA LEU A 37 16.35 8.27 1.91
C LEU A 37 17.49 9.11 2.50
N SER A 38 18.70 8.96 1.95
CA SER A 38 19.90 9.70 2.37
C SER A 38 19.72 11.21 2.18
N CYS A 39 19.18 11.63 1.03
CA CYS A 39 18.91 13.03 0.73
C CYS A 39 17.89 13.62 1.69
N THR A 40 16.73 12.96 1.88
CA THR A 40 15.67 13.41 2.79
C THR A 40 16.18 13.56 4.22
N ALA A 41 16.94 12.59 4.73
CA ALA A 41 17.50 12.67 6.09
C ALA A 41 18.43 13.89 6.25
N ARG A 42 19.35 14.10 5.31
CA ARG A 42 20.31 15.21 5.34
C ARG A 42 19.64 16.57 5.19
N LEU A 43 18.65 16.66 4.30
CA LEU A 43 17.88 17.88 4.08
C LEU A 43 16.98 18.20 5.26
N ARG A 44 16.36 17.20 5.91
CA ARG A 44 15.59 17.42 7.13
C ARG A 44 16.47 17.98 8.25
N ASN A 45 17.69 17.47 8.41
CA ASN A 45 18.63 17.99 9.39
C ASN A 45 19.02 19.46 9.10
N SER A 46 19.19 19.81 7.83
CA SER A 46 19.66 21.15 7.42
C SER A 46 18.52 22.18 7.33
N PHE A 47 17.31 21.73 6.98
CA PHE A 47 16.10 22.55 6.85
C PHE A 47 14.96 21.98 7.72
N PRO A 48 15.05 22.06 9.06
CA PRO A 48 14.11 21.37 9.95
C PRO A 48 12.65 21.76 9.76
N LYS A 49 12.40 23.02 9.36
CA LYS A 49 11.04 23.60 9.22
C LYS A 49 10.48 23.50 7.80
N THR A 50 11.31 23.22 6.79
CA THR A 50 10.85 23.18 5.40
C THR A 50 10.07 21.89 5.14
N PRO A 51 8.90 21.94 4.48
CA PRO A 51 8.20 20.73 4.07
C PRO A 51 8.99 19.99 2.99
N ILE A 52 9.18 18.68 3.19
CA ILE A 52 9.92 17.81 2.26
C ILE A 52 8.95 16.78 1.68
N TYR A 53 8.82 16.79 0.36
CA TYR A 53 8.03 15.85 -0.43
C TYR A 53 8.97 14.86 -1.09
N ALA A 54 8.86 13.58 -0.74
CA ALA A 54 9.73 12.54 -1.27
C ALA A 54 8.96 11.60 -2.21
N ARG A 55 9.61 11.16 -3.29
CA ARG A 55 9.14 10.07 -4.14
C ARG A 55 9.51 8.73 -3.50
N ALA A 56 8.56 7.82 -3.44
CA ALA A 56 8.77 6.41 -3.16
C ALA A 56 8.27 5.58 -4.34
N GLN A 57 8.92 4.46 -4.64
CA GLN A 57 8.42 3.51 -5.64
C GLN A 57 7.35 2.61 -5.03
N THR A 58 7.52 2.25 -3.75
CA THR A 58 6.62 1.35 -3.02
C THR A 58 6.10 1.95 -1.72
N ARG A 59 5.04 1.37 -1.16
CA ARG A 59 4.49 1.81 0.14
C ARG A 59 5.42 1.51 1.32
N GLY A 60 6.22 0.44 1.24
CA GLY A 60 7.21 0.10 2.27
C GLY A 60 8.26 1.20 2.41
N GLU A 61 8.83 1.62 1.28
CA GLU A 61 9.77 2.74 1.21
C GLU A 61 9.19 4.06 1.76
N ALA A 62 7.87 4.25 1.62
CA ALA A 62 7.22 5.45 2.13
C ALA A 62 7.20 5.53 3.65
N LEU A 63 7.21 4.39 4.36
CA LEU A 63 7.33 4.35 5.81
C LEU A 63 8.73 4.80 6.24
N ASP A 64 9.76 4.29 5.56
CA ASP A 64 11.15 4.66 5.83
C ASP A 64 11.37 6.16 5.61
N LEU A 65 10.85 6.72 4.50
CA LEU A 65 10.95 8.14 4.19
C LEU A 65 10.23 9.03 5.21
N LYS A 66 9.06 8.61 5.72
CA LYS A 66 8.39 9.31 6.82
C LYS A 66 9.21 9.28 8.10
N SER A 67 9.86 8.14 8.40
CA SER A 67 10.67 7.99 9.61
C SER A 67 11.89 8.91 9.63
N VAL A 68 12.50 9.17 8.47
CA VAL A 68 13.64 10.10 8.33
C VAL A 68 13.21 11.56 8.16
N GLY A 69 11.89 11.83 8.22
CA GLY A 69 11.33 13.17 8.28
C GLY A 69 10.84 13.74 6.96
N ALA A 70 10.44 12.93 5.97
CA ALA A 70 9.60 13.44 4.89
C ALA A 70 8.28 13.98 5.47
N SER A 71 7.85 15.16 5.03
CA SER A 71 6.55 15.73 5.40
C SER A 71 5.41 15.00 4.70
N GLU A 72 5.64 14.61 3.45
CA GLU A 72 4.72 13.80 2.66
C GLU A 72 5.52 12.94 1.69
N VAL A 73 4.97 11.76 1.38
CA VAL A 73 5.60 10.81 0.47
C VAL A 73 4.60 10.45 -0.62
N ILE A 74 5.04 10.56 -1.86
CA ILE A 74 4.28 10.21 -3.05
C ILE A 74 4.74 8.82 -3.49
N VAL A 75 3.84 7.85 -3.44
CA VAL A 75 4.10 6.49 -3.90
C VAL A 75 3.74 6.42 -5.38
N GLU A 76 4.76 6.35 -6.24
CA GLU A 76 4.60 6.40 -7.69
C GLU A 76 3.68 5.30 -8.23
N SER A 77 3.80 4.08 -7.70
CA SER A 77 2.97 2.95 -8.13
C SER A 77 1.48 3.18 -7.88
N ASP A 78 1.12 4.01 -6.89
CA ASP A 78 -0.26 4.32 -6.53
C ASP A 78 -0.84 5.49 -7.37
N GLU A 79 0.00 6.38 -7.91
CA GLU A 79 -0.46 7.62 -8.55
C GLU A 79 -1.12 7.38 -9.91
N LEU A 80 -0.65 6.40 -10.69
CA LEU A 80 -1.27 6.06 -11.98
C LEU A 80 -2.69 5.50 -11.81
N PRO A 81 -2.94 4.45 -10.99
CA PRO A 81 -4.29 3.98 -10.70
C PRO A 81 -5.19 5.08 -10.12
N ARG A 82 -4.67 5.90 -9.20
CA ARG A 82 -5.39 7.01 -8.58
C ARG A 82 -5.85 8.04 -9.62
N SER A 83 -4.95 8.45 -10.51
CA SER A 83 -5.22 9.44 -11.54
C SER A 83 -6.15 8.89 -12.63
N ALA A 84 -6.03 7.61 -12.97
CA ALA A 84 -6.87 6.96 -13.97
C ALA A 84 -8.36 7.02 -13.59
N VAL A 85 -8.70 6.83 -12.32
CA VAL A 85 -10.09 6.94 -11.85
C VAL A 85 -10.63 8.36 -12.02
N ALA A 86 -9.83 9.39 -11.73
CA ALA A 86 -10.22 10.78 -11.93
C ALA A 86 -10.44 11.10 -13.42
N LEU A 87 -9.56 10.58 -14.29
CA LEU A 87 -9.67 10.72 -15.74
C LEU A 87 -10.92 10.03 -16.30
N LEU A 88 -11.22 8.80 -15.85
CA LEU A 88 -12.39 8.03 -16.28
C LEU A 88 -13.72 8.67 -15.85
N LYS A 89 -13.73 9.37 -14.71
CA LYS A 89 -14.92 10.06 -14.21
C LYS A 89 -15.19 11.39 -14.92
N ALA A 90 -14.34 11.81 -15.86
CA ALA A 90 -14.47 13.06 -16.62
C ALA A 90 -14.65 14.31 -15.73
N GLU A 91 -14.24 14.26 -14.47
CA GLU A 91 -14.12 15.45 -13.65
C GLU A 91 -12.86 16.16 -14.11
N ARG A 92 -13.07 17.20 -14.94
CA ARG A 92 -12.07 18.19 -15.34
C ARG A 92 -11.14 18.44 -14.14
N THR A 93 -9.88 18.03 -14.29
CA THR A 93 -8.85 18.13 -13.26
C THR A 93 -8.88 19.55 -12.68
N LYS A 94 -9.38 19.67 -11.45
CA LYS A 94 -9.20 20.91 -10.69
C LYS A 94 -7.71 21.11 -10.53
N SER A 95 -7.27 22.31 -10.91
CA SER A 95 -5.88 22.75 -10.83
C SER A 95 -5.31 22.46 -9.44
N TRP A 96 -4.01 22.14 -9.36
CA TRP A 96 -3.25 21.96 -8.11
C TRP A 96 -3.50 23.06 -7.07
N VAL A 97 -3.89 24.27 -7.51
CA VAL A 97 -4.18 25.43 -6.66
C VAL A 97 -5.50 25.29 -5.88
N ASP A 98 -6.48 24.52 -6.37
CA ASP A 98 -7.77 24.30 -5.70
C ASP A 98 -7.72 23.22 -4.61
N MET A 99 -6.58 22.55 -4.41
CA MET A 99 -6.42 21.48 -3.41
C MET A 99 -5.85 21.96 -2.05
N VAL A 100 -5.81 23.27 -1.80
CA VAL A 100 -5.27 23.88 -0.56
C VAL A 100 -6.35 24.10 0.52
N GLU A 101 -7.58 23.58 0.35
CA GLU A 101 -8.52 23.46 1.47
C GLU A 101 -8.20 22.25 2.37
N PRO A 102 -8.49 22.32 3.68
CA PRO A 102 -7.84 21.49 4.67
C PRO A 102 -8.13 20.01 4.43
N ARG A 103 -7.04 19.26 4.23
CA ARG A 103 -7.00 17.81 4.15
C ARG A 103 -7.73 17.19 5.35
N SER A 104 -9.01 16.86 5.18
CA SER A 104 -9.72 15.97 6.10
C SER A 104 -10.59 14.93 5.40
N GLN A 105 -10.54 14.84 4.07
CA GLN A 105 -11.20 13.78 3.33
C GLN A 105 -10.24 13.21 2.30
N GLN A 106 -9.21 12.53 2.80
CA GLN A 106 -8.73 11.36 2.07
C GLN A 106 -9.96 10.45 1.87
N LEU A 107 -10.28 10.12 0.63
CA LEU A 107 -10.79 8.78 0.29
C LEU A 107 -9.67 7.80 0.62
N SER A 108 -9.32 7.70 1.90
CA SER A 108 -8.54 6.61 2.42
C SER A 108 -9.46 5.40 2.36
N SER A 109 -8.90 4.24 2.09
CA SER A 109 -9.50 2.94 2.37
C SER A 109 -9.85 2.76 3.86
N GLN A 110 -9.60 3.75 4.74
CA GLN A 110 -9.88 3.67 6.18
C GLN A 110 -11.32 3.33 6.56
N PRO A 111 -12.41 3.82 5.92
CA PRO A 111 -13.75 3.43 6.33
C PRO A 111 -14.05 1.97 5.97
N LEU A 112 -13.51 1.46 4.85
CA LEU A 112 -13.62 0.05 4.46
C LEU A 112 -12.75 -0.84 5.35
N ASN A 113 -11.52 -0.44 5.65
CA ASN A 113 -10.60 -1.21 6.48
C ASN A 113 -11.06 -1.23 7.95
N MET A 114 -11.63 -0.13 8.44
CA MET A 114 -12.21 -0.04 9.77
C MET A 114 -13.54 -0.82 9.87
N ALA A 115 -14.37 -0.79 8.82
CA ALA A 115 -15.58 -1.61 8.75
C ALA A 115 -15.25 -3.10 8.64
N ALA A 116 -14.24 -3.49 7.85
CA ALA A 116 -13.76 -4.86 7.73
C ALA A 116 -13.10 -5.34 9.04
N ALA A 117 -12.30 -4.49 9.70
CA ALA A 117 -11.70 -4.76 11.01
C ALA A 117 -12.78 -5.02 12.07
N ALA A 118 -13.79 -4.14 12.14
CA ALA A 118 -14.92 -4.30 13.06
C ALA A 118 -15.79 -5.53 12.73
N ALA A 119 -15.96 -5.82 11.44
CA ALA A 119 -16.77 -6.94 10.95
C ALA A 119 -16.09 -8.30 11.10
N ALA A 120 -14.76 -8.35 11.08
CA ALA A 120 -13.97 -9.58 11.19
C ALA A 120 -13.37 -9.79 12.59
N GLY A 121 -13.39 -8.77 13.46
CA GLY A 121 -12.75 -8.82 14.78
C GLY A 121 -11.22 -8.78 14.71
N VAL A 122 -10.68 -8.20 13.64
CA VAL A 122 -9.25 -8.22 13.28
C VAL A 122 -8.69 -6.81 13.36
N SER A 123 -7.39 -6.66 13.65
CA SER A 123 -6.76 -5.32 13.74
C SER A 123 -6.71 -4.64 12.36
N PRO A 124 -6.73 -3.29 12.29
CA PRO A 124 -6.70 -2.57 11.01
C PRO A 124 -5.47 -2.89 10.15
N THR A 125 -4.31 -3.13 10.79
CA THR A 125 -3.06 -3.51 10.12
C THR A 125 -3.12 -4.91 9.50
N GLU A 126 -3.92 -5.80 10.10
CA GLU A 126 -4.08 -7.17 9.61
C GLU A 126 -5.13 -7.22 8.49
N VAL A 127 -6.11 -6.32 8.50
CA VAL A 127 -7.02 -6.12 7.37
C VAL A 127 -6.28 -5.67 6.11
N ASP A 128 -5.28 -4.79 6.23
CA ASP A 128 -4.47 -4.37 5.10
C ASP A 128 -3.75 -5.56 4.44
N ARG A 129 -3.16 -6.45 5.24
CA ARG A 129 -2.56 -7.71 4.75
C ARG A 129 -3.57 -8.64 4.11
N LEU A 130 -4.77 -8.76 4.70
CA LEU A 130 -5.84 -9.60 4.15
C LEU A 130 -6.38 -9.07 2.83
N MET A 131 -6.39 -7.75 2.63
CA MET A 131 -6.75 -7.15 1.36
C MET A 131 -5.70 -7.45 0.28
N GLU A 132 -4.41 -7.37 0.62
CA GLU A 132 -3.33 -7.76 -0.30
C GLU A 132 -3.44 -9.24 -0.69
N LEU A 133 -3.69 -10.12 0.28
CA LEU A 133 -3.96 -11.54 0.02
C LEU A 133 -5.19 -11.75 -0.87
N PHE A 134 -6.28 -11.01 -0.62
CA PHE A 134 -7.48 -11.11 -1.46
C PHE A 134 -7.23 -10.66 -2.91
N GLU A 135 -6.47 -9.58 -3.12
CA GLU A 135 -6.11 -9.11 -4.46
C GLU A 135 -5.29 -10.15 -5.23
N CYS A 136 -4.40 -10.89 -4.55
CA CYS A 136 -3.70 -12.03 -5.14
C CYS A 136 -4.64 -13.18 -5.51
N LEU A 137 -5.66 -13.46 -4.68
CA LEU A 137 -6.66 -14.51 -4.92
C LEU A 137 -7.61 -14.16 -6.08
N ASP A 138 -8.06 -12.91 -6.17
CA ASP A 138 -8.91 -12.39 -7.25
C ASP A 138 -8.08 -11.89 -8.44
N SER A 139 -7.25 -12.77 -9.00
CA SER A 139 -6.47 -12.49 -10.23
C SER A 139 -7.36 -12.06 -11.41
N SER A 140 -8.64 -12.41 -11.37
CA SER A 140 -9.66 -12.03 -12.36
C SER A 140 -10.27 -10.64 -12.16
N ARG A 141 -9.97 -9.95 -11.04
CA ARG A 141 -10.53 -8.64 -10.66
C ARG A 141 -12.05 -8.57 -10.69
N THR A 142 -12.70 -9.66 -10.32
CA THR A 142 -14.16 -9.78 -10.28
C THR A 142 -14.76 -9.22 -8.98
N GLY A 143 -13.90 -8.92 -7.99
CA GLY A 143 -14.27 -8.54 -6.63
C GLY A 143 -14.82 -9.70 -5.80
N LYS A 144 -14.72 -10.94 -6.29
CA LYS A 144 -15.29 -12.13 -5.65
C LYS A 144 -14.39 -13.35 -5.82
N VAL A 145 -14.28 -14.16 -4.78
CA VAL A 145 -13.56 -15.44 -4.81
C VAL A 145 -14.53 -16.56 -4.48
N ASP A 146 -14.58 -17.60 -5.31
CA ASP A 146 -15.40 -18.77 -5.05
C ASP A 146 -14.63 -19.87 -4.28
N ALA A 147 -15.37 -20.84 -3.74
CA ALA A 147 -14.81 -21.94 -2.95
C ALA A 147 -13.82 -22.80 -3.75
N GLN A 148 -14.05 -22.97 -5.06
CA GLN A 148 -13.19 -23.79 -5.91
C GLN A 148 -11.83 -23.12 -6.13
N ARG A 149 -11.83 -21.81 -6.34
CA ARG A 149 -10.63 -21.00 -6.51
C ARG A 149 -9.82 -20.96 -5.21
N LEU A 150 -10.48 -20.78 -4.08
CA LEU A 150 -9.83 -20.78 -2.77
C LEU A 150 -9.16 -22.14 -2.49
N ALA A 151 -9.87 -23.25 -2.73
CA ALA A 151 -9.34 -24.61 -2.59
C ALA A 151 -8.18 -24.89 -3.55
N MET A 152 -8.28 -24.45 -4.81
CA MET A 152 -7.22 -24.61 -5.82
C MET A 152 -5.93 -23.90 -5.40
N ILE A 153 -6.05 -22.72 -4.80
CA ILE A 153 -4.90 -21.92 -4.37
C ILE A 153 -4.27 -22.51 -3.10
N MET A 154 -5.06 -23.03 -2.16
CA MET A 154 -4.53 -23.78 -1.02
C MET A 154 -3.76 -25.03 -1.46
N ARG A 155 -4.27 -25.80 -2.44
CA ARG A 155 -3.52 -26.95 -3.01
C ARG A 155 -2.18 -26.57 -3.64
N ARG A 156 -2.03 -25.33 -4.12
CA ARG A 156 -0.77 -24.82 -4.68
C ARG A 156 0.19 -24.30 -3.62
N SER A 157 -0.28 -24.03 -2.41
CA SER A 157 0.54 -23.60 -1.31
C SER A 157 1.36 -24.78 -0.79
N ASN A 158 2.68 -24.61 -0.67
CA ASN A 158 3.61 -25.64 -0.21
C ASN A 158 3.80 -25.64 1.32
N SER A 159 3.00 -24.87 2.06
CA SER A 159 3.12 -24.77 3.50
C SER A 159 1.85 -25.23 4.22
N GLY A 160 2.03 -25.92 5.34
CA GLY A 160 0.93 -26.40 6.17
C GLY A 160 0.19 -27.64 5.64
N ILE A 161 0.58 -28.19 4.48
CA ILE A 161 0.03 -29.43 3.92
C ILE A 161 1.08 -30.53 4.00
N VAL A 162 0.93 -31.43 4.97
CA VAL A 162 1.87 -32.52 5.26
C VAL A 162 1.28 -33.88 4.82
N SER A 163 -0.03 -33.96 4.59
CA SER A 163 -0.71 -35.19 4.13
C SER A 163 -1.97 -34.94 3.27
N ASP A 164 -2.36 -35.94 2.48
CA ASP A 164 -3.60 -35.91 1.68
C ASP A 164 -4.87 -35.76 2.55
N ASP A 165 -4.85 -36.25 3.79
CA ASP A 165 -5.94 -36.13 4.76
C ASP A 165 -6.17 -34.66 5.19
N GLU A 166 -5.10 -33.87 5.29
CA GLU A 166 -5.18 -32.43 5.61
C GLU A 166 -5.74 -31.63 4.43
N VAL A 167 -5.42 -32.02 3.19
CA VAL A 167 -6.00 -31.41 1.98
C VAL A 167 -7.51 -31.64 1.95
N GLU A 168 -7.96 -32.86 2.23
CA GLU A 168 -9.37 -33.21 2.22
C GLU A 168 -10.14 -32.48 3.34
N PHE A 169 -9.53 -32.36 4.52
CA PHE A 169 -10.08 -31.57 5.62
C PHE A 169 -10.25 -30.08 5.25
N MET A 170 -9.24 -29.46 4.66
CA MET A 170 -9.31 -28.04 4.27
C MET A 170 -10.36 -27.81 3.19
N GLU A 171 -10.47 -28.69 2.20
CA GLU A 171 -11.50 -28.59 1.17
C GLU A 171 -12.91 -28.76 1.72
N ALA A 172 -13.10 -29.71 2.64
CA ALA A 172 -14.37 -29.91 3.31
C ALA A 172 -14.75 -28.67 4.13
N TRP A 173 -13.78 -28.05 4.82
CA TRP A 173 -13.99 -26.82 5.56
C TRP A 173 -14.38 -25.65 4.65
N ILE A 174 -13.64 -25.40 3.57
CA ILE A 174 -13.94 -24.31 2.63
C ILE A 174 -15.32 -24.49 2.00
N LYS A 175 -15.67 -25.71 1.55
CA LYS A 175 -16.98 -25.98 0.94
C LYS A 175 -18.13 -25.78 1.93
N ASN A 176 -17.89 -26.02 3.22
CA ASN A 176 -18.89 -25.81 4.26
C ASN A 176 -19.06 -24.31 4.61
N VAL A 177 -17.96 -23.56 4.64
CA VAL A 177 -17.96 -22.14 5.04
C VAL A 177 -18.28 -21.20 3.87
N VAL A 178 -17.88 -21.55 2.65
CA VAL A 178 -18.02 -20.73 1.44
C VAL A 178 -19.11 -21.32 0.53
N SER A 179 -20.36 -21.06 0.89
CA SER A 179 -21.53 -21.48 0.12
C SER A 179 -21.87 -20.57 -1.08
N SER A 180 -21.34 -19.34 -1.10
CA SER A 180 -21.45 -18.39 -2.21
C SER A 180 -20.14 -17.64 -2.42
N PRO A 181 -19.87 -17.09 -3.62
CA PRO A 181 -18.67 -16.29 -3.85
C PRO A 181 -18.56 -15.15 -2.84
N VAL A 182 -17.40 -15.03 -2.21
CA VAL A 182 -17.14 -14.10 -1.11
C VAL A 182 -16.40 -12.87 -1.59
N ASP A 183 -16.82 -11.73 -1.08
CA ASP A 183 -16.16 -10.43 -1.28
C ASP A 183 -15.02 -10.25 -0.26
N VAL A 184 -14.28 -9.15 -0.37
CA VAL A 184 -13.16 -8.78 0.52
C VAL A 184 -13.53 -8.89 2.01
N ILE A 185 -14.72 -8.43 2.39
CA ILE A 185 -15.17 -8.41 3.78
C ILE A 185 -15.52 -9.82 4.24
N GLY A 186 -16.20 -10.60 3.39
CA GLY A 186 -16.46 -12.01 3.60
C GLY A 186 -15.18 -12.82 3.76
N PHE A 187 -14.16 -12.55 2.94
CA PHE A 187 -12.85 -13.18 3.03
C PHE A 187 -12.16 -12.87 4.38
N CYS A 188 -12.14 -11.60 4.81
CA CYS A 188 -11.57 -11.22 6.11
C CYS A 188 -12.25 -11.98 7.28
N ARG A 189 -13.57 -12.15 7.22
CA ARG A 189 -14.33 -12.92 8.23
C ARG A 189 -13.98 -14.40 8.20
N ILE A 190 -13.87 -14.98 7.02
CA ILE A 190 -13.53 -16.40 6.85
C ILE A 190 -12.11 -16.65 7.34
N TYR A 191 -11.17 -15.77 7.00
CA TYR A 191 -9.79 -15.87 7.47
C TYR A 191 -9.72 -15.76 9.00
N ALA A 192 -10.47 -14.83 9.61
CA ALA A 192 -10.51 -14.69 11.07
C ALA A 192 -11.08 -15.92 11.79
N LEU A 193 -12.00 -16.65 11.15
CA LEU A 193 -12.62 -17.88 11.68
C LEU A 193 -11.88 -19.16 11.26
N ALA A 194 -10.85 -19.04 10.42
CA ALA A 194 -10.12 -20.18 9.89
C ALA A 194 -9.21 -20.82 10.96
N PRO A 195 -9.11 -22.17 10.99
CA PRO A 195 -8.05 -22.87 11.69
C PRO A 195 -6.66 -22.37 11.27
N LYS A 196 -5.67 -22.49 12.17
CA LYS A 196 -4.31 -21.96 11.92
C LYS A 196 -3.65 -22.57 10.68
N GLU A 197 -3.96 -23.83 10.43
CA GLU A 197 -3.48 -24.61 9.28
C GLU A 197 -3.95 -23.97 7.97
N ILE A 198 -5.20 -23.49 7.95
CA ILE A 198 -5.80 -22.82 6.79
C ILE A 198 -5.27 -21.38 6.64
N GLN A 199 -5.07 -20.67 7.75
CA GLN A 199 -4.47 -19.32 7.74
C GLN A 199 -3.04 -19.33 7.18
N LEU A 200 -2.24 -20.33 7.57
CA LEU A 200 -0.88 -20.55 7.08
C LEU A 200 -0.89 -20.89 5.59
N ALA A 201 -1.74 -21.84 5.16
CA ALA A 201 -1.85 -22.22 3.75
C ALA A 201 -2.24 -21.02 2.87
N LEU A 202 -3.16 -20.15 3.32
CA LEU A 202 -3.55 -18.94 2.60
C LEU A 202 -2.47 -17.86 2.57
N GLY A 203 -1.72 -17.71 3.66
CA GLY A 203 -0.65 -16.71 3.77
C GLY A 203 0.48 -16.97 2.79
N ASP A 204 0.89 -18.23 2.61
CA ASP A 204 2.00 -18.58 1.72
C ASP A 204 1.59 -18.75 0.26
N ALA A 205 0.28 -18.90 -0.02
CA ALA A 205 -0.21 -19.06 -1.37
C ALA A 205 0.00 -17.82 -2.27
N CYS A 206 0.27 -16.65 -1.67
CA CYS A 206 0.55 -15.40 -2.38
C CYS A 206 2.05 -15.09 -2.53
N ILE A 207 2.93 -15.94 -1.98
CA ILE A 207 4.40 -15.80 -2.06
C ILE A 207 4.96 -16.52 -3.31
N LEU A 208 4.12 -17.24 -4.07
CA LEU A 208 4.45 -17.99 -5.30
C LEU A 208 3.90 -17.32 -6.57
#